data_AF-A0A1S3CX64-F1
#
_entry.id   AF-A0A1S3CX64-F1
#
_cell.length_a   1.000
_cell.length_b   1.000
_cell.length_c   1.000
_cell.angle_alpha   90.00
_cell.angle_beta   90.00
_cell.angle_gamma   90.00
#
_symmetry.space_group_name_H-M   'P 1'
#
loop_
_entity.id
_entity.type
_entity.pdbx_description
1 polymer ?
#
loop_
_entity_poly.entity_id
_entity_poly.type
_entity_poly.pdbx_seq_one_letter_code
_entity_poly.pdbx_strand_id
1 'polypeptide(L)'
;MYIECDTSYKELGLNITRDQIEELKDNMMKLDLDRAAAEEKLTRHDVMAHVHVYAEQCRKASSIIHLGATSCYVGDNTDLIQIRDAFDILIPKLATCISHLAFFANKFKDLPTLGFTHLQ
;
A
#
# COMPACT_ATOMS: atom_id res chain seq x y z
N MET A 1 3.69 7.53 2.94
CA MET A 1 3.11 8.60 2.09
C MET A 1 3.28 9.97 2.68
N TYR A 2 2.79 10.28 3.89
CA TYR A 2 2.96 11.61 4.50
C TYR A 2 4.41 12.10 4.55
N ILE A 3 5.34 11.24 4.98
CA ILE A 3 6.78 11.55 5.01
C ILE A 3 7.30 11.99 3.63
N GLU A 4 6.90 11.29 2.56
CA GLU A 4 7.32 11.61 1.18
C GLU A 4 6.69 12.92 0.70
N CYS A 5 5.42 13.17 1.03
CA CYS A 5 4.73 14.43 0.74
C CYS A 5 5.46 15.61 1.39
N ASP A 6 5.70 15.52 2.70
CA ASP A 6 6.29 16.60 3.49
C ASP A 6 7.75 16.84 3.12
N THR A 7 8.48 15.78 2.75
CA THR A 7 9.83 15.88 2.18
C THR A 7 9.80 16.64 0.85
N SER A 8 8.86 16.31 -0.04
CA SER A 8 8.70 16.99 -1.33
C SER A 8 8.31 18.46 -1.15
N TYR A 9 7.37 18.77 -0.26
CA TYR A 9 6.99 20.16 0.04
C TYR A 9 8.13 20.99 0.59
N LYS A 10 8.96 20.41 1.44
CA LYS A 10 10.17 21.06 1.93
C LYS A 10 11.15 21.36 0.80
N GLU A 11 11.36 20.42 -0.12
CA GLU A 11 12.21 20.62 -1.30
C GLU A 11 11.66 21.72 -2.22
N LEU A 12 10.33 21.86 -2.28
CA LEU A 12 9.64 22.93 -2.99
C LEU A 12 9.61 24.28 -2.22
N GLY A 13 10.20 24.35 -1.03
CA GLY A 13 10.38 25.60 -0.27
C GLY A 13 9.32 25.91 0.78
N LEU A 14 8.44 24.97 1.13
CA LEU A 14 7.54 25.14 2.28
C LEU A 14 8.34 25.10 3.60
N ASN A 15 7.85 25.82 4.62
CA ASN A 15 8.49 25.89 5.94
C ASN A 15 8.27 24.60 6.75
N ILE A 16 8.99 23.55 6.37
CA ILE A 16 9.00 22.23 6.99
C ILE A 16 10.43 21.94 7.45
N THR A 17 10.60 21.64 8.73
CA THR A 17 11.93 21.40 9.30
C THR A 17 12.39 19.95 9.12
N ARG A 18 13.71 19.71 9.17
CA ARG A 18 14.26 18.34 9.18
C ARG A 18 13.73 17.54 10.38
N ASP A 19 13.71 18.17 11.55
CA ASP A 19 13.29 17.54 12.80
C ASP A 19 11.83 17.06 12.76
N GLN A 20 10.95 17.76 12.05
CA GLN A 20 9.58 17.31 11.83
C GLN A 20 9.54 16.04 10.97
N ILE A 21 10.28 16.01 9.86
CA ILE A 21 10.33 14.83 8.97
C ILE A 21 10.94 13.62 9.69
N GLU A 22 12.01 13.82 10.46
CA GLU A 22 12.64 12.72 11.21
C GLU A 22 11.72 12.22 12.33
N GLU A 23 10.98 13.10 13.03
CA GLU A 23 9.97 12.65 14.02
C GLU A 23 8.88 11.77 13.39
N LEU A 24 8.43 12.10 12.17
CA LEU A 24 7.51 11.23 11.43
C LEU A 24 8.15 9.86 11.16
N LYS A 25 9.37 9.81 10.62
CA LYS A 25 10.05 8.53 10.33
C LYS A 25 10.23 7.67 11.58
N ASP A 26 10.63 8.26 12.70
CA ASP A 26 10.87 7.57 13.97
C ASP A 26 9.61 6.94 14.58
N ASN A 27 8.43 7.45 14.21
CA ASN A 27 7.14 6.98 14.71
C ASN A 27 6.31 6.23 13.65
N MET A 28 6.78 6.12 12.41
CA MET A 28 6.06 5.51 11.28
C MET A 28 5.51 4.10 11.58
N MET A 29 6.25 3.30 12.36
CA MET A 29 5.88 1.91 12.69
C MET A 29 5.15 1.77 14.03
N LYS A 30 4.94 2.87 14.78
CA LYS A 30 4.30 2.84 16.10
C LYS A 30 2.79 3.05 15.98
N LEU A 31 2.10 2.07 15.40
CA LEU A 31 0.66 2.16 15.13
C LEU A 31 -0.17 1.91 16.41
N ASP A 32 -1.00 2.88 16.79
CA ASP A 32 -1.99 2.74 17.86
C ASP A 32 -3.39 2.57 17.24
N LEU A 33 -3.71 1.32 16.89
CA LEU A 33 -4.93 0.99 16.15
C LEU A 33 -6.20 1.11 17.02
N ASP A 34 -6.10 0.85 18.32
CA ASP A 34 -7.23 0.99 19.24
C ASP A 34 -7.64 2.47 19.36
N ARG A 35 -6.64 3.36 19.45
CA ARG A 35 -6.87 4.80 19.46
C ARG A 35 -7.38 5.31 18.11
N ALA A 36 -6.86 4.79 17.00
CA ALA A 36 -7.36 5.12 15.66
C ALA A 36 -8.83 4.73 15.51
N ALA A 37 -9.22 3.53 15.95
CA ALA A 37 -10.62 3.09 15.92
C ALA A 37 -11.52 3.94 16.83
N ALA A 38 -11.05 4.33 18.02
CA ALA A 38 -11.79 5.23 18.91
C ALA A 38 -11.98 6.62 18.27
N GLU A 39 -10.93 7.16 17.65
CA GLU A 39 -10.97 8.46 16.97
C GLU A 39 -11.83 8.41 15.69
N GLU A 40 -11.80 7.31 14.95
CA GLU A 40 -12.67 7.09 13.78
C GLU A 40 -14.14 7.08 14.20
N LYS A 41 -14.47 6.47 15.34
CA LYS A 41 -15.83 6.49 15.87
C LYS A 41 -16.32 7.91 16.17
N LEU A 42 -15.42 8.81 16.60
CA LEU A 42 -15.73 10.21 16.91
C LEU A 42 -15.84 11.05 15.64
N THR A 43 -14.85 10.96 14.75
CA THR A 43 -14.71 11.78 13.54
C THR A 43 -15.58 11.27 12.39
N ARG A 44 -15.95 9.98 12.41
CA ARG A 44 -16.57 9.24 11.31
C ARG A 44 -15.76 9.30 10.01
N HIS A 45 -14.44 9.44 10.16
CA HIS A 45 -13.51 9.53 9.04
C HIS A 45 -12.17 8.88 9.42
N ASP A 46 -11.94 7.70 8.87
CA ASP A 46 -10.73 6.87 9.00
C ASP A 46 -9.41 7.62 8.77
N VAL A 47 -9.26 8.34 7.66
CA VAL A 47 -8.03 9.08 7.35
C VAL A 47 -7.79 10.16 8.40
N MET A 48 -8.81 10.92 8.78
CA MET A 48 -8.66 11.95 9.81
C MET A 48 -8.34 11.35 11.17
N ALA A 49 -8.91 10.19 11.50
CA ALA A 49 -8.57 9.47 12.72
C ALA A 49 -7.08 9.09 12.76
N HIS A 50 -6.57 8.53 11.67
CA HIS A 50 -5.14 8.23 11.56
C HIS A 50 -4.26 9.49 11.55
N VAL A 51 -4.70 10.60 10.96
CA VAL A 51 -3.99 11.89 11.03
C VAL A 51 -3.89 12.39 12.46
N HIS A 52 -4.99 12.38 13.23
CA HIS A 52 -4.99 12.83 14.62
C HIS A 52 -4.09 11.95 15.49
N VAL A 53 -4.24 10.62 15.41
CA VAL A 53 -3.42 9.69 16.21
C VAL A 53 -1.94 9.83 15.89
N TYR A 54 -1.59 10.00 14.61
CA TYR A 54 -0.21 10.17 14.21
C TYR A 54 0.35 11.55 14.62
N ALA A 55 -0.46 12.60 14.56
CA ALA A 55 -0.10 13.93 15.04
C ALA A 55 0.14 13.98 16.56
N GLU A 56 -0.60 13.18 17.33
CA GLU A 56 -0.41 13.06 18.78
C GLU A 56 0.92 12.39 19.13
N GLN A 57 1.37 11.43 18.32
CA GLN A 57 2.67 10.78 18.43
C GLN A 57 3.81 11.69 17.93
N CYS A 58 3.55 12.52 16.93
CA CYS A 58 4.52 13.39 16.28
C CYS A 58 4.21 14.87 16.57
N ARG A 59 4.42 15.31 17.82
CA ARG A 59 3.99 16.64 18.26
C ARG A 59 4.65 17.78 17.47
N LYS A 60 5.92 17.66 17.09
CA LYS A 60 6.61 18.68 16.28
C LYS A 60 6.03 18.72 14.86
N ALA A 61 5.70 17.56 14.29
CA ALA A 61 5.19 17.43 12.93
C ALA A 61 3.66 17.56 12.81
N SER A 62 2.92 17.63 13.91
CA SER A 62 1.45 17.68 13.93
C SER A 62 0.83 18.66 12.93
N SER A 63 1.38 19.86 12.80
CA SER A 63 0.88 20.91 11.90
C SER A 63 1.12 20.69 10.40
N ILE A 64 1.99 19.74 10.03
CA ILE A 64 2.36 19.48 8.63
C ILE A 64 1.79 18.17 8.08
N ILE A 65 1.33 17.26 8.95
CA ILE A 65 0.74 15.99 8.52
C ILE A 65 -0.51 16.28 7.67
N HIS A 66 -0.58 15.69 6.48
CA HIS A 66 -1.69 15.83 5.53
C HIS A 66 -1.86 17.26 4.96
N LEU A 67 -0.84 18.12 5.07
CA LEU A 67 -0.91 19.52 4.62
C LEU A 67 -1.32 19.63 3.13
N GLY A 68 -2.46 20.27 2.86
CA GLY A 68 -2.96 20.49 1.49
C GLY A 68 -3.36 19.23 0.72
N ALA A 69 -3.29 18.04 1.35
CA ALA A 69 -3.73 16.79 0.77
C ALA A 69 -5.24 16.58 0.99
N THR A 70 -5.79 15.60 0.29
CA THR A 70 -7.13 15.06 0.54
C THR A 70 -7.00 13.57 0.91
N SER A 71 -8.08 12.96 1.39
CA SER A 71 -8.11 11.55 1.82
C SER A 71 -7.59 10.58 0.74
N CYS A 72 -7.90 10.84 -0.53
CA CYS A 72 -7.42 10.05 -1.68
C CYS A 72 -5.90 10.09 -1.86
N TYR A 73 -5.20 11.11 -1.34
CA TYR A 73 -3.74 11.14 -1.40
C TYR A 73 -3.13 9.92 -0.70
N VAL A 74 -3.70 9.49 0.43
CA VAL A 74 -3.22 8.30 1.13
C VAL A 74 -4.00 7.04 0.78
N GLY A 75 -5.31 7.13 0.58
CA GLY A 75 -6.15 5.98 0.22
C GLY A 75 -5.75 5.40 -1.13
N ASP A 76 -6.07 6.12 -2.20
CA ASP A 76 -5.89 5.64 -3.59
C ASP A 76 -4.42 5.30 -3.90
N ASN A 77 -3.46 6.11 -3.46
CA ASN A 77 -2.05 5.78 -3.69
C ASN A 77 -1.64 4.51 -2.93
N THR A 78 -2.16 4.27 -1.72
CA THR A 78 -1.86 3.04 -0.98
C THR A 78 -2.47 1.84 -1.70
N ASP A 79 -3.69 1.98 -2.21
CA ASP A 79 -4.33 0.94 -3.03
C ASP A 79 -3.50 0.62 -4.28
N LEU A 80 -2.99 1.64 -4.98
CA LEU A 80 -2.13 1.42 -6.15
C LEU A 80 -0.83 0.66 -5.80
N ILE A 81 -0.20 0.98 -4.67
CA ILE A 81 0.96 0.24 -4.17
C ILE A 81 0.58 -1.21 -3.86
N GLN A 82 -0.53 -1.43 -3.15
CA GLN A 82 -1.00 -2.77 -2.82
C GLN A 82 -1.35 -3.59 -4.06
N ILE A 83 -1.98 -2.99 -5.07
CA ILE A 83 -2.32 -3.65 -6.34
C ILE A 83 -1.04 -4.04 -7.10
N ARG A 84 -0.06 -3.15 -7.18
CA ARG A 84 1.24 -3.46 -7.78
C ARG A 84 1.91 -4.64 -7.05
N ASP A 85 2.00 -4.57 -5.73
CA ASP A 85 2.65 -5.60 -4.92
C ASP A 85 1.88 -6.94 -5.00
N ALA A 86 0.56 -6.90 -5.14
CA ALA A 86 -0.26 -8.08 -5.39
C ALA A 86 0.08 -8.73 -6.75
N PHE A 87 0.30 -7.94 -7.80
CA PHE A 87 0.76 -8.48 -9.09
C PHE A 87 2.15 -9.10 -9.00
N ASP A 88 3.07 -8.51 -8.23
CA ASP A 88 4.40 -9.08 -7.99
C ASP A 88 4.33 -10.46 -7.31
N ILE A 89 3.27 -10.71 -6.53
CA ILE A 89 3.00 -12.03 -5.94
C ILE A 89 2.36 -12.99 -6.95
N LEU A 90 1.42 -12.52 -7.78
CA LEU A 90 0.63 -13.37 -8.67
C LEU A 90 1.37 -13.81 -9.94
N ILE A 91 2.13 -12.90 -10.56
CA ILE A 91 2.85 -13.15 -11.81
C ILE A 91 3.81 -14.35 -11.71
N PRO A 92 4.71 -14.46 -10.71
CA PRO A 92 5.62 -15.61 -10.64
C PRO A 92 4.89 -16.94 -10.38
N LYS A 93 3.76 -16.91 -9.66
CA LYS A 93 2.92 -18.11 -9.44
C LYS A 93 2.26 -18.56 -10.74
N LEU A 94 1.70 -17.62 -11.52
CA LEU A 94 1.13 -17.92 -12.82
C LEU A 94 2.20 -18.46 -13.78
N ALA A 95 3.37 -17.83 -13.84
CA ALA A 95 4.50 -18.30 -14.63
C ALA A 95 4.93 -19.73 -14.25
N THR A 96 4.89 -20.07 -12.96
CA THR A 96 5.18 -21.42 -12.46
C THR A 96 4.15 -22.43 -12.98
N CYS A 97 2.86 -22.11 -12.90
CA CYS A 97 1.80 -22.97 -13.45
C CYS A 97 1.98 -23.19 -14.96
N ILE A 98 2.26 -22.12 -15.71
CA ILE A 98 2.52 -22.19 -17.15
C ILE A 98 3.73 -23.09 -17.42
N SER A 99 4.83 -22.92 -16.68
CA SER A 99 6.05 -23.72 -16.84
C SER A 99 5.78 -25.21 -16.61
N HIS A 100 5.05 -25.56 -15.54
CA HIS A 100 4.70 -26.96 -15.25
C HIS A 100 3.79 -27.58 -16.31
N LEU A 101 2.79 -26.84 -16.79
CA LEU A 101 1.92 -27.31 -17.87
C LEU A 101 2.66 -27.43 -19.20
N ALA A 102 3.57 -26.49 -19.51
CA ALA A 102 4.41 -26.56 -20.70
C ALA A 102 5.35 -27.77 -20.66
N PHE A 103 5.96 -28.06 -19.50
CA PHE A 103 6.76 -29.26 -19.30
C PHE A 103 5.94 -30.54 -19.52
N PHE A 104 4.74 -30.60 -18.94
CA PHE A 104 3.82 -31.73 -19.12
C PHE A 104 3.43 -31.91 -20.59
N ALA A 105 3.01 -30.84 -21.26
CA ALA A 105 2.63 -30.87 -22.66
C ALA A 105 3.79 -31.33 -23.56
N ASN A 106 5.00 -30.82 -23.35
CA ASN A 106 6.17 -31.22 -24.13
C ASN A 106 6.57 -32.68 -23.87
N LYS A 107 6.45 -33.17 -22.62
CA LYS A 107 6.73 -34.56 -22.25
C LYS A 107 5.79 -35.55 -22.94
N PHE A 108 4.51 -35.18 -23.10
CA PHE A 108 3.47 -36.06 -23.65
C PHE A 108 3.02 -35.67 -25.06
N LYS A 109 3.83 -34.88 -25.78
CA LYS A 109 3.47 -34.33 -27.10
C LYS A 109 3.12 -35.38 -28.16
N ASP A 110 3.72 -36.57 -28.06
CA ASP A 110 3.53 -37.68 -29.01
C ASP A 110 2.61 -38.79 -28.46
N LEU A 111 1.99 -38.57 -27.29
CA LEU A 111 1.06 -39.54 -26.69
C LEU A 111 -0.33 -39.39 -27.32
N PRO A 112 -0.79 -40.34 -28.16
CA PRO A 112 -2.16 -40.29 -28.66
C PRO A 112 -3.15 -40.42 -27.50
N THR A 113 -4.23 -39.66 -27.56
CA THR A 113 -5.37 -39.76 -26.65
C THR A 113 -6.67 -39.62 -27.43
N LEU A 114 -7.76 -40.17 -26.89
CA LEU A 114 -9.08 -39.98 -27.49
C LEU A 114 -9.46 -38.50 -27.38
N GLY A 115 -9.65 -37.86 -28.53
CA GLY A 115 -10.22 -36.51 -28.58
C GLY A 115 -11.70 -36.58 -28.23
N PHE A 116 -12.16 -35.66 -27.39
CA PHE A 116 -13.57 -35.57 -27.03
C PHE A 116 -14.18 -34.28 -27.56
N THR A 117 -15.28 -34.39 -28.28
CA THR A 117 -16.15 -33.27 -28.64
C THR A 117 -17.54 -33.60 -28.13
N HIS A 118 -18.20 -32.69 -27.38
CA HIS A 118 -19.44 -33.01 -26.65
C HIS A 118 -19.31 -34.15 -25.63
N LEU A 119 -18.10 -34.42 -25.14
CA LEU A 119 -17.78 -35.56 -24.27
C LEU A 119 -18.09 -36.93 -24.95
N GLN A 120 -18.07 -36.97 -26.28
CA GLN A 120 -18.20 -38.17 -27.12
C GLN A 120 -16.91 -38.40 -27.91
#